data_AF-A0A2N5KJ03-F1
#
_entry.id   AF-A0A2N5KJ03-F1
#
_cell.length_a   1.000
_cell.length_b   1.000
_cell.length_c   1.000
_cell.angle_alpha   90.00
_cell.angle_beta   90.00
_cell.angle_gamma   90.00
#
_symmetry.space_group_name_H-M   'P 1'
#
loop_
_entity.id
_entity.type
_entity.pdbx_description
1 polymer ?
#
loop_
_entity_poly.entity_id
_entity_poly.type
_entity_poly.pdbx_seq_one_letter_code
_entity_poly.pdbx_strand_id
1 'polypeptide(L)'
;MDKTERDRSEQGAKNAGVGDGTSPTPPREILCTGVTKYGRPCPNAPQPDKDVCWHHDPELAERRSRNARAGGRAMHSPGIVEIQELKDELKALARDVKEGRVAPAIGTVLNQIMNTIIRAVEQERKVRETEEFEERLAALEGRRNGSAARPAA
;
A
#
# COMPACT_ATOMS: atom_id res chain seq x y z
N MET A 1 39.50 -8.69 9.16
CA MET A 1 38.46 -8.15 8.25
C MET A 1 37.13 -8.66 8.78
N ASP A 2 36.39 -7.76 9.43
CA ASP A 2 35.28 -8.08 10.33
C ASP A 2 33.95 -8.31 9.58
N LYS A 3 33.09 -9.17 10.13
CA LYS A 3 31.82 -9.60 9.52
C LYS A 3 30.79 -8.46 9.39
N THR A 4 31.00 -7.36 10.11
CA THR A 4 30.13 -6.16 10.11
C THR A 4 30.18 -5.34 8.81
N GLU A 5 31.20 -5.52 7.96
CA GLU A 5 31.34 -4.74 6.72
C GLU A 5 30.51 -5.31 5.55
N ARG A 6 30.07 -6.58 5.64
CA ARG A 6 29.32 -7.24 4.55
C ARG A 6 27.82 -6.92 4.55
N ASP A 7 27.22 -6.63 5.70
CA ASP A 7 25.76 -6.44 5.81
C ASP A 7 25.26 -5.04 5.40
N ARG A 8 26.16 -4.05 5.20
CA ARG A 8 25.77 -2.71 4.72
C ARG A 8 25.50 -2.64 3.22
N SER A 9 25.89 -3.66 2.45
CA SER A 9 25.77 -3.66 0.99
C SER A 9 24.36 -3.98 0.48
N GLU A 10 23.47 -4.53 1.30
CA GLU A 10 22.18 -5.05 0.81
C GLU A 10 20.95 -4.31 1.36
N GLN A 11 21.14 -3.28 2.19
CA GLN A 11 20.04 -2.50 2.78
C GLN A 11 20.04 -1.04 2.31
N GLY A 12 20.03 -0.84 1.00
CA GLY A 12 20.09 0.49 0.38
C GLY A 12 18.97 0.81 -0.61
N ALA A 13 17.79 0.18 -0.49
CA ALA A 13 16.69 0.40 -1.46
C ALA A 13 15.31 0.49 -0.81
N LYS A 14 15.22 1.12 0.37
CA LYS A 14 13.93 1.52 0.95
C LYS A 14 13.76 3.02 0.76
N ASN A 15 13.39 3.43 -0.45
CA ASN A 15 12.85 4.77 -0.69
C ASN A 15 11.46 4.84 -0.04
N ALA A 16 11.43 4.89 1.29
CA ALA A 16 10.27 5.32 2.03
C ALA A 16 10.15 6.82 1.78
N GLY A 17 9.10 7.23 1.07
CA GLY A 17 8.68 8.61 1.02
C GLY A 17 8.31 9.07 2.42
N VAL A 18 9.28 9.64 3.14
CA VAL A 18 9.05 10.40 4.37
C VAL A 18 8.99 11.86 3.93
N GLY A 19 7.78 12.30 3.58
CA GLY A 19 7.50 13.71 3.32
C GLY A 19 7.25 14.43 4.63
N ASP A 20 8.32 14.85 5.32
CA ASP A 20 8.21 15.80 6.43
C ASP A 20 8.26 17.27 5.98
N GLY A 21 8.36 17.51 4.66
CA GLY A 21 8.36 18.84 4.05
C GLY A 21 9.56 19.71 4.41
N THR A 22 10.60 19.17 5.08
CA THR A 22 11.69 19.98 5.65
C THR A 22 13.07 19.56 5.16
N SER A 23 13.18 18.69 4.15
CA SER A 23 14.47 18.42 3.51
C SER A 23 14.99 19.70 2.82
N PRO A 24 16.17 20.23 3.23
CA PRO A 24 16.77 21.36 2.54
C PRO A 24 16.93 20.98 1.06
N THR A 25 16.40 21.83 0.18
CA THR A 25 16.53 21.61 -1.26
C THR A 25 18.02 21.49 -1.57
N PRO A 26 18.47 20.39 -2.22
CA PRO A 26 19.88 20.23 -2.54
C PRO A 26 20.37 21.42 -3.38
N PRO A 27 21.67 21.75 -3.31
CA PRO A 27 22.26 22.74 -4.21
C PRO A 27 21.87 22.43 -5.66
N ARG A 28 21.57 23.46 -6.46
CA ARG A 28 21.07 23.30 -7.84
C ARG A 28 21.95 22.43 -8.73
N GLU A 29 23.23 22.31 -8.38
CA GLU A 29 24.26 21.52 -9.04
C GLU A 29 24.05 20.00 -8.91
N ILE A 30 23.19 19.54 -8.00
CA ILE A 30 22.89 18.13 -7.73
C ILE A 30 21.38 17.87 -7.86
N LEU A 31 20.70 18.60 -8.76
CA LEU A 31 19.27 18.44 -9.02
C LEU A 31 19.04 17.69 -10.34
N CYS A 32 17.88 17.03 -10.40
CA CYS A 32 17.35 16.48 -11.63
C CYS A 32 17.25 17.57 -12.72
N THR A 33 17.77 17.26 -13.90
CA THR A 33 17.72 18.12 -15.09
C THR A 33 16.32 18.25 -15.70
N GLY A 34 15.35 17.45 -15.24
CA GLY A 34 13.98 17.46 -15.73
C GLY A 34 13.20 18.73 -15.35
N VAL A 35 12.17 19.03 -16.15
CA VAL A 35 11.24 20.15 -15.93
C VAL A 35 9.90 19.61 -15.44
N THR A 36 9.36 20.22 -14.39
CA THR A 36 8.04 19.87 -13.86
C THR A 36 6.92 20.21 -14.85
N LYS A 37 5.72 19.66 -14.64
CA LYS A 37 4.53 19.99 -15.45
C LYS A 37 4.15 21.48 -15.43
N TYR A 38 4.67 22.25 -14.48
CA TYR A 38 4.44 23.69 -14.34
C TYR A 38 5.60 24.54 -14.90
N GLY A 39 6.51 23.95 -15.69
CA GLY A 39 7.60 24.66 -16.35
C GLY A 39 8.78 25.03 -15.44
N ARG A 40 8.78 24.61 -14.17
CA ARG A 40 9.86 24.88 -13.21
C ARG A 40 10.89 23.73 -13.16
N PRO A 41 12.18 24.00 -12.89
CA PRO A 41 13.19 22.96 -12.66
C PRO A 41 12.76 21.97 -11.56
N CYS A 42 13.11 20.70 -11.72
CA CYS A 42 12.77 19.65 -10.75
C CYS A 42 13.60 19.82 -9.46
N PRO A 43 12.98 19.85 -8.26
CA PRO A 43 13.70 20.01 -7.00
C PRO A 43 14.28 18.70 -6.45
N ASN A 44 14.06 17.56 -7.12
CA ASN A 44 14.49 16.25 -6.64
C ASN A 44 15.94 15.98 -7.04
N ALA A 45 16.67 15.29 -6.16
CA ALA A 45 17.99 14.75 -6.51
C ALA A 45 17.89 13.72 -7.66
N PRO A 46 18.89 13.65 -8.55
CA PRO A 46 18.95 12.64 -9.58
C PRO A 46 19.24 11.25 -9.00
N GLN A 47 19.03 10.22 -9.82
CA GLN A 47 19.42 8.84 -9.45
C GLN A 47 20.93 8.66 -9.56
N PRO A 48 21.54 7.66 -8.88
CA PRO A 48 22.93 7.31 -9.09
C PRO A 48 23.22 7.10 -10.58
N ASP A 49 24.34 7.65 -11.04
CA ASP A 49 24.83 7.56 -12.43
C ASP A 49 23.87 8.08 -13.51
N LYS A 50 22.89 8.92 -13.15
CA LYS A 50 21.96 9.58 -14.07
C LYS A 50 21.84 11.06 -13.73
N ASP A 51 21.44 11.87 -14.71
CA ASP A 51 21.15 13.30 -14.51
C ASP A 51 19.68 13.58 -14.16
N VAL A 52 18.87 12.52 -14.02
CA VAL A 52 17.41 12.59 -13.85
C VAL A 52 16.95 11.78 -12.65
N CYS A 53 15.93 12.28 -11.95
CA CYS A 53 15.28 11.57 -10.86
C CYS A 53 14.32 10.49 -11.39
N TRP A 54 13.86 9.62 -10.49
CA TRP A 54 12.92 8.54 -10.80
C TRP A 54 11.66 8.99 -11.58
N HIS A 55 11.19 10.23 -11.36
CA HIS A 55 10.00 10.78 -12.03
C HIS A 55 10.26 11.23 -13.48
N HIS A 56 11.50 11.62 -13.79
CA HIS A 56 11.90 12.17 -15.09
C HIS A 56 12.72 11.21 -15.95
N ASP A 57 13.11 10.06 -15.40
CA ASP A 57 13.79 8.99 -16.13
C ASP A 57 12.87 8.36 -17.20
N PRO A 58 13.19 8.44 -18.50
CA PRO A 58 12.35 7.87 -19.56
C PRO A 58 12.34 6.34 -19.53
N GLU A 59 13.42 5.69 -19.11
CA GLU A 59 13.52 4.23 -19.05
C GLU A 59 12.58 3.64 -17.98
N LEU A 60 12.28 4.43 -16.94
CA LEU A 60 11.36 4.04 -15.88
C LEU A 60 9.89 4.39 -16.17
N ALA A 61 9.57 5.02 -17.32
CA ALA A 61 8.22 5.48 -17.61
C ALA A 61 7.17 4.35 -17.55
N GLU A 62 7.48 3.19 -18.13
CA GLU A 62 6.59 2.03 -18.08
C GLU A 62 6.41 1.52 -16.65
N ARG A 63 7.51 1.44 -15.87
CA ARG A 63 7.47 1.04 -14.46
C ARG A 63 6.60 1.99 -13.63
N ARG A 64 6.72 3.30 -13.85
CA ARG A 64 5.87 4.31 -13.20
C ARG A 64 4.39 4.12 -13.57
N SER A 65 4.10 3.91 -14.85
CA SER A 65 2.73 3.67 -15.33
C SER A 65 2.11 2.43 -14.69
N ARG A 66 2.87 1.32 -14.65
CA ARG A 66 2.44 0.09 -13.97
C ARG A 66 2.19 0.31 -12.48
N ASN A 67 3.10 1.00 -11.79
CA ASN A 67 2.94 1.30 -10.37
C ASN A 67 1.72 2.19 -10.11
N ALA A 68 1.47 3.20 -10.94
CA ALA A 68 0.29 4.06 -10.83
C ALA A 68 -1.01 3.25 -11.04
N ARG A 69 -1.04 2.35 -12.03
CA ARG A 69 -2.19 1.44 -12.25
C ARG A 69 -2.39 0.48 -11.09
N ALA A 70 -1.31 -0.08 -10.54
CA ALA A 70 -1.37 -0.95 -9.38
C ALA A 70 -1.89 -0.20 -8.14
N GLY A 71 -1.41 1.01 -7.88
CA GLY A 71 -1.89 1.87 -6.81
C GLY A 71 -3.37 2.25 -6.98
N GLY A 72 -3.78 2.62 -8.19
CA GLY A 72 -5.19 2.90 -8.50
C GLY A 72 -6.09 1.68 -8.27
N ARG A 73 -5.67 0.50 -8.76
CA ARG A 73 -6.42 -0.76 -8.51
C ARG A 73 -6.50 -1.11 -7.04
N ALA A 74 -5.43 -0.89 -6.27
CA ALA A 74 -5.44 -1.14 -4.83
C ALA A 74 -6.41 -0.22 -4.09
N MET A 75 -6.47 1.06 -4.46
CA MET A 75 -7.46 2.02 -3.92
C MET A 75 -8.91 1.65 -4.29
N HIS A 76 -9.11 1.08 -5.48
CA HIS A 76 -10.41 0.57 -5.92
C HIS A 76 -10.60 -0.92 -5.64
N SER A 77 -9.83 -1.49 -4.72
CA SER A 77 -10.08 -2.87 -4.30
C SER A 77 -11.44 -2.93 -3.61
N PRO A 78 -12.25 -3.99 -3.85
CA PRO A 78 -13.59 -4.10 -3.28
C PRO A 78 -13.62 -3.85 -1.77
N GLY A 79 -12.59 -4.33 -1.06
CA GLY A 79 -12.52 -4.19 0.39
C GLY A 79 -12.26 -2.76 0.90
N ILE A 80 -11.59 -1.91 0.13
CA ILE A 80 -11.40 -0.49 0.46
C ILE A 80 -12.65 0.31 0.14
N VAL A 81 -13.28 0.04 -1.01
CA VAL A 81 -14.53 0.69 -1.45
C VAL A 81 -15.65 0.42 -0.44
N GLU A 82 -15.86 -0.84 -0.07
CA GLU A 82 -16.87 -1.25 0.92
C GLU A 82 -16.68 -0.57 2.29
N ILE A 83 -15.42 -0.48 2.78
CA ILE A 83 -15.14 0.24 4.03
C ILE A 83 -15.46 1.73 3.90
N GLN A 84 -15.18 2.32 2.73
CA GLN A 84 -15.46 3.73 2.48
C GLN A 84 -16.97 4.00 2.44
N GLU A 85 -17.74 3.13 1.78
CA GLU A 85 -19.21 3.18 1.74
C GLU A 85 -19.81 3.10 3.16
N LEU A 86 -19.39 2.10 3.96
CA LEU A 86 -19.82 1.95 5.35
C LEU A 86 -19.50 3.17 6.22
N LYS A 87 -18.32 3.78 6.02
CA LYS A 87 -17.94 5.03 6.70
C LYS A 87 -18.86 6.18 6.32
N ASP A 88 -19.21 6.29 5.05
CA ASP A 88 -20.04 7.38 4.56
C ASP A 88 -21.49 7.23 5.03
N GLU A 89 -22.01 6.00 5.10
CA GLU A 89 -23.30 5.71 5.75
C GLU A 89 -23.31 6.06 7.25
N LEU A 90 -22.26 5.69 8.00
CA LEU A 90 -22.16 6.03 9.43
C LEU A 90 -22.10 7.56 9.65
N LYS A 91 -21.40 8.29 8.79
CA LYS A 91 -21.39 9.77 8.84
C LYS A 91 -22.76 10.35 8.52
N ALA A 92 -23.46 9.78 7.53
CA ALA A 92 -24.81 10.21 7.19
C ALA A 92 -25.77 10.00 8.37
N LEU A 93 -25.76 8.81 8.98
CA LEU A 93 -26.54 8.50 10.17
C LEU A 93 -26.24 9.47 11.33
N ALA A 94 -24.96 9.77 11.56
CA ALA A 94 -24.57 10.71 12.60
C ALA A 94 -25.12 12.13 12.36
N ARG A 95 -25.10 12.61 11.11
CA ARG A 95 -25.73 13.88 10.74
C ARG A 95 -27.24 13.84 10.94
N ASP A 96 -27.89 12.78 10.49
CA ASP A 96 -29.34 12.65 10.55
C ASP A 96 -29.86 12.60 12.00
N VAL A 97 -29.13 11.95 12.90
CA VAL A 97 -29.42 11.98 14.34
C VAL A 97 -29.21 13.39 14.92
N LYS A 98 -28.11 14.05 14.56
CA LYS A 98 -27.80 15.40 15.05
C LYS A 98 -28.82 16.45 14.60
N GLU A 99 -29.33 16.32 13.37
CA GLU A 99 -30.34 17.20 12.79
C GLU A 99 -31.77 16.82 13.19
N GLY A 100 -31.95 15.75 13.99
CA GLY A 100 -33.25 15.29 14.44
C GLY A 100 -34.08 14.58 13.36
N ARG A 101 -33.49 14.29 12.19
CA ARG A 101 -34.12 13.50 11.12
C ARG A 101 -34.30 12.04 11.51
N VAL A 102 -33.45 11.52 12.40
CA VAL A 102 -33.53 10.18 12.98
C VAL A 102 -33.57 10.29 14.50
N ALA A 103 -34.51 9.59 15.14
CA ALA A 103 -34.58 9.52 16.60
C ALA A 103 -33.34 8.81 17.18
N PRO A 104 -32.75 9.25 18.31
CA PRO A 104 -31.55 8.64 18.87
C PRO A 104 -31.66 7.12 19.14
N ALA A 105 -32.83 6.65 19.56
CA ALA A 105 -33.09 5.23 19.76
C ALA A 105 -32.96 4.42 18.45
N ILE A 106 -33.54 4.95 17.36
CA ILE A 106 -33.42 4.35 16.02
C ILE A 106 -31.96 4.41 15.56
N GLY A 107 -31.28 5.54 15.75
CA GLY A 107 -29.86 5.69 15.41
C GLY A 107 -28.96 4.68 16.13
N THR A 108 -29.30 4.34 17.37
CA THR A 108 -28.58 3.32 18.16
C THR A 108 -28.74 1.93 17.53
N VAL A 109 -29.97 1.55 17.18
CA VAL A 109 -30.27 0.25 16.54
C VAL A 109 -29.58 0.15 15.17
N LEU A 110 -29.66 1.21 14.36
CA LEU A 110 -28.99 1.25 13.05
C LEU A 110 -27.48 1.09 13.20
N ASN A 111 -26.85 1.80 14.15
CA ASN A 111 -25.43 1.62 14.44
C ASN A 111 -25.08 0.18 14.86
N GLN A 112 -25.93 -0.50 15.64
CA GLN A 112 -25.71 -1.91 16.01
C GLN A 112 -25.77 -2.85 14.81
N ILE A 113 -26.75 -2.66 13.92
CA ILE A 113 -26.88 -3.43 12.68
C ILE A 113 -25.63 -3.22 11.81
N MET A 114 -25.21 -1.97 11.60
CA MET A 114 -24.01 -1.63 10.82
C MET A 114 -22.74 -2.26 11.41
N ASN A 115 -22.57 -2.22 12.73
CA ASN A 115 -21.45 -2.88 13.41
C ASN A 115 -21.48 -4.42 13.26
N THR A 116 -22.66 -5.01 13.12
CA THR A 116 -22.81 -6.45 12.88
C THR A 116 -22.38 -6.81 11.45
N ILE A 117 -22.78 -6.00 10.47
CA ILE A 117 -22.36 -6.15 9.06
C ILE A 117 -20.84 -6.02 8.94
N ILE A 118 -20.23 -4.99 9.56
CA ILE A 118 -18.77 -4.79 9.56
C ILE A 118 -18.04 -6.04 10.08
N ARG A 119 -18.51 -6.63 11.18
CA ARG A 119 -17.91 -7.84 11.77
C ARG A 119 -18.07 -9.06 10.86
N ALA A 120 -19.21 -9.20 10.18
CA ALA A 120 -19.43 -10.28 9.23
C ALA A 120 -18.46 -10.20 8.04
N VAL A 121 -18.27 -9.01 7.47
CA VAL A 121 -17.30 -8.74 6.41
C VAL A 121 -15.87 -9.03 6.86
N GLU A 122 -15.50 -8.60 8.07
CA GLU A 122 -14.17 -8.90 8.64
C GLU A 122 -13.96 -10.42 8.80
N GLN A 123 -14.99 -11.14 9.23
CA GLN A 123 -14.94 -12.59 9.38
C GLN A 123 -14.76 -13.30 8.03
N GLU A 124 -15.52 -12.91 7.01
CA GLU A 124 -15.38 -13.45 5.64
C GLU A 124 -13.97 -13.26 5.10
N ARG A 125 -13.37 -12.08 5.33
CA ARG A 125 -11.99 -11.81 4.90
C ARG A 125 -10.98 -12.69 5.62
N LYS A 126 -11.12 -12.86 6.94
CA LYS A 126 -10.25 -13.75 7.73
C LYS A 126 -10.34 -15.19 7.27
N VAL A 127 -11.54 -15.68 6.95
CA VAL A 127 -11.75 -17.03 6.40
C VAL A 127 -10.99 -17.17 5.10
N ARG A 128 -11.18 -16.25 4.15
CA ARG A 128 -10.47 -16.29 2.85
C ARG A 128 -8.94 -16.22 3.01
N GLU A 129 -8.43 -15.35 3.88
CA GLU A 129 -7.00 -15.28 4.16
C GLU A 129 -6.48 -16.59 4.77
N THR A 130 -7.26 -17.23 5.64
CA THR A 130 -6.92 -18.51 6.25
C THR A 130 -6.85 -19.62 5.20
N GLU A 131 -7.85 -19.71 4.33
CA GLU A 131 -7.88 -20.66 3.20
C GLU A 131 -6.65 -20.49 2.28
N GLU A 132 -6.29 -19.23 1.96
CA GLU A 132 -5.13 -18.92 1.13
C GLU A 132 -3.80 -19.32 1.82
N PHE A 133 -3.72 -19.16 3.14
CA PHE A 133 -2.57 -19.64 3.92
C PHE A 133 -2.51 -21.17 4.00
N GLU A 134 -3.66 -21.84 4.16
CA GLU A 134 -3.76 -23.30 4.17
C GLU A 134 -3.30 -23.88 2.83
N GLU A 135 -3.74 -23.32 1.71
CA GLU A 135 -3.30 -23.74 0.36
C GLU A 135 -1.79 -23.58 0.19
N ARG A 136 -1.24 -22.42 0.58
CA ARG A 136 0.21 -22.16 0.51
C ARG A 136 1.00 -23.11 1.40
N LEU A 137 0.50 -23.41 2.59
CA LEU A 137 1.13 -24.34 3.51
C LEU A 137 1.13 -25.75 2.93
N ALA A 138 0.00 -26.22 2.41
CA ALA A 138 -0.13 -27.52 1.75
C ALA A 138 0.82 -27.65 0.55
N ALA A 139 0.95 -26.61 -0.28
CA ALA A 139 1.89 -26.59 -1.40
C ALA A 139 3.36 -26.71 -0.95
N LEU A 140 3.73 -26.03 0.14
CA LEU A 140 5.08 -26.10 0.71
C LEU A 140 5.36 -27.46 1.34
N GLU A 141 4.40 -28.01 2.07
CA GLU A 141 4.51 -29.33 2.68
C GLU A 141 4.59 -30.44 1.62
N GLY A 142 3.81 -30.34 0.55
CA GLY A 142 3.89 -31.23 -0.61
C GLY A 142 5.27 -31.21 -1.26
N ARG A 143 5.87 -30.03 -1.45
CA ARG A 143 7.25 -29.90 -1.97
C ARG A 143 8.28 -30.48 -1.02
N ARG A 144 8.17 -30.23 0.29
CA ARG A 144 9.09 -30.77 1.30
C ARG A 144 9.02 -32.30 1.34
N ASN A 145 7.82 -32.87 1.35
CA ASN A 145 7.63 -34.31 1.38
C ASN A 145 8.09 -34.97 0.07
N GLY A 146 7.88 -34.33 -1.09
CA GLY A 146 8.44 -34.77 -2.37
C GLY A 146 9.98 -34.72 -2.43
N SER A 147 10.60 -33.77 -1.73
CA SER A 147 12.07 -33.67 -1.64
C SER A 147 12.70 -34.70 -0.70
N ALA A 148 11.97 -35.15 0.32
CA ALA A 148 12.42 -36.20 1.25
C ALA A 148 12.35 -37.62 0.64
N ALA A 149 11.59 -37.81 -0.44
CA ALA A 149 11.45 -39.09 -1.14
C ALA A 149 12.57 -39.37 -2.17
N ARG A 150 13.58 -38.50 -2.29
CA ARG A 150 14.73 -38.71 -3.18
C ARG A 150 15.70 -39.68 -2.49
N PRO A 151 15.89 -40.92 -2.97
CA PRO A 151 16.79 -41.86 -2.32
C PRO A 151 18.22 -41.32 -2.35
N ALA A 152 18.90 -41.37 -1.21
CA ALA A 152 20.34 -41.16 -1.14
C ALA A 152 21.02 -42.23 -2.01
N ALA A 153 21.70 -41.79 -3.06
CA ALA A 153 22.57 -42.61 -3.90
C ALA A 153 23.94 -42.77 -3.24
#